data_AF-A0A661CGX1-F1
#
_entry.id   AF-A0A661CGX1-F1
#
_cell.length_a   1.000
_cell.length_b   1.000
_cell.length_c   1.000
_cell.angle_alpha   90.00
_cell.angle_beta   90.00
_cell.angle_gamma   90.00
#
_symmetry.space_group_name_H-M   'P 1'
#
loop_
_entity.id
_entity.type
_entity.pdbx_description
1 polymer ?
#
loop_
_entity_poly.entity_id
_entity_poly.type
_entity_poly.pdbx_seq_one_letter_code
_entity_poly.pdbx_strand_id
1 'polypeptide(L)'
;MDNKLNSLNLQQLDYIPEGLLEASPESLHNLLSQPTLIHLSGKHKDPLFVSVLLHGNEPTGFLAIQQLLKKYQDRSLPRSLSIFFGNTLAASKGLRRLDDQPDFNRIWPGTPFPASPETEMATTIVEIMQSKKLFAS
;
A
#
# COMPACT_ATOMS: atom_id res chain seq x y z
N MET A 1 2.85 24.77 -21.67
CA MET A 1 3.62 23.58 -21.26
C MET A 1 2.85 23.00 -20.10
N ASP A 2 2.09 21.95 -20.37
CA ASP A 2 1.10 21.42 -19.46
C ASP A 2 1.77 20.81 -18.23
N ASN A 3 1.74 21.56 -17.13
CA ASN A 3 2.07 21.08 -15.80
C ASN A 3 0.98 20.10 -15.39
N LYS A 4 1.08 18.84 -15.84
CA LYS A 4 0.38 17.74 -15.17
C LYS A 4 1.02 17.59 -13.80
N LEU A 5 0.50 18.36 -12.84
CA LEU A 5 0.56 18.03 -11.43
C LEU A 5 0.03 16.60 -11.30
N ASN A 6 0.93 15.62 -11.23
CA ASN A 6 0.59 14.28 -10.79
C ASN A 6 0.26 14.40 -9.30
N SER A 7 -0.98 14.76 -8.99
CA SER A 7 -1.50 14.64 -7.64
C SER A 7 -1.45 13.15 -7.27
N LEU A 8 -0.63 12.79 -6.29
CA LEU A 8 -0.60 11.45 -5.74
C LEU A 8 -1.99 11.15 -5.17
N ASN A 9 -2.70 10.19 -5.76
CA ASN A 9 -4.05 9.83 -5.33
C ASN A 9 -4.03 8.44 -4.69
N LEU A 10 -4.48 8.35 -3.44
CA LEU A 10 -4.63 7.07 -2.75
C LEU A 10 -5.79 6.29 -3.37
N GLN A 11 -5.48 5.23 -4.12
CA GLN A 11 -6.49 4.32 -4.61
C GLN A 11 -7.00 3.43 -3.47
N GLN A 12 -8.30 3.26 -3.35
CA GLN A 12 -8.91 2.35 -2.38
C GLN A 12 -9.72 1.27 -3.10
N LEU A 13 -9.48 0.01 -2.75
CA LEU A 13 -10.15 -1.16 -3.31
C LEU A 13 -10.67 -2.05 -2.19
N ASP A 14 -11.71 -2.83 -2.46
CA ASP A 14 -12.24 -3.85 -1.56
C ASP A 14 -12.11 -5.28 -2.12
N TYR A 15 -11.35 -5.43 -3.19
CA TYR A 15 -11.07 -6.69 -3.88
C TYR A 15 -9.58 -6.80 -4.23
N ILE A 16 -9.14 -8.02 -4.58
CA ILE A 16 -7.79 -8.29 -5.09
C ILE A 16 -7.81 -8.10 -6.61
N PRO A 17 -7.06 -7.13 -7.17
CA PRO A 17 -6.97 -6.96 -8.62
C PRO A 17 -6.44 -8.22 -9.32
N GLU A 18 -6.96 -8.46 -10.53
CA GLU A 18 -6.47 -9.53 -11.39
C GLU A 18 -4.96 -9.40 -11.62
N GLY A 19 -4.24 -10.52 -11.54
CA GLY A 19 -2.78 -10.54 -11.70
C GLY A 19 -1.99 -10.10 -10.45
N LEU A 20 -2.60 -9.52 -9.40
CA LEU A 20 -1.86 -9.07 -8.21
C LEU A 20 -1.06 -10.20 -7.57
N LEU A 21 -1.64 -11.40 -7.52
CA LEU A 21 -1.01 -12.55 -6.86
C LEU A 21 0.15 -13.15 -7.66
N GLU A 22 0.24 -12.86 -8.95
CA GLU A 22 1.32 -13.35 -9.83
C GLU A 22 2.32 -12.26 -10.24
N ALA A 23 2.01 -10.99 -9.95
CA ALA A 23 2.88 -9.87 -10.25
C ALA A 23 4.23 -10.00 -9.53
N SER A 24 5.31 -9.63 -10.22
CA SER A 24 6.61 -9.45 -9.60
C SER A 24 6.70 -8.02 -9.01
N PRO A 25 7.65 -7.73 -8.11
CA PRO A 25 7.90 -6.35 -7.66
C PRO A 25 8.12 -5.39 -8.84
N GLU A 26 8.78 -5.87 -9.89
CA GLU A 26 9.12 -5.09 -11.08
C GLU A 26 7.88 -4.74 -11.93
N SER A 27 6.93 -5.68 -12.04
CA SER A 27 5.72 -5.50 -12.87
C SER A 27 4.54 -4.91 -12.11
N LEU A 28 4.57 -4.89 -10.76
CA LEU A 28 3.46 -4.47 -9.91
C LEU A 28 2.97 -3.05 -10.23
N HIS A 29 3.86 -2.13 -10.59
CA HIS A 29 3.47 -0.76 -10.93
C HIS A 29 2.56 -0.66 -12.16
N ASN A 30 2.63 -1.63 -13.09
CA ASN A 30 1.73 -1.67 -14.24
C ASN A 30 0.29 -2.02 -13.84
N LEU A 31 0.12 -2.72 -12.70
CA LEU A 31 -1.16 -3.09 -12.13
C LEU A 31 -1.67 -2.04 -11.15
N LEU A 32 -0.79 -1.59 -10.25
CA LEU A 32 -1.03 -0.60 -9.21
C LEU A 32 -0.15 0.62 -9.49
N SER A 33 -0.58 1.49 -10.41
CA SER A 33 0.18 2.67 -10.85
C SER A 33 0.15 3.83 -9.85
N GLN A 34 -0.62 3.70 -8.79
CA GLN A 34 -0.73 4.65 -7.69
C GLN A 34 -0.55 3.89 -6.36
N PRO A 35 -0.25 4.60 -5.25
CA PRO A 35 -0.36 3.99 -3.93
C PRO A 35 -1.77 3.46 -3.70
N THR A 36 -1.88 2.19 -3.31
CA THR A 36 -3.18 1.50 -3.24
C THR A 36 -3.39 0.91 -1.86
N LEU A 37 -4.56 1.16 -1.28
CA LEU A 37 -5.02 0.59 -0.03
C LEU A 37 -6.15 -0.41 -0.32
N ILE A 38 -5.89 -1.70 -0.09
CA ILE A 38 -6.84 -2.77 -0.34
C ILE A 38 -7.47 -3.22 0.98
N HIS A 39 -8.80 -3.24 1.07
CA HIS A 39 -9.58 -3.70 2.22
C HIS A 39 -10.26 -5.03 1.94
N LEU A 40 -9.79 -6.11 2.55
CA LEU A 40 -10.38 -7.44 2.40
C LEU A 40 -11.16 -7.80 3.65
N SER A 41 -12.37 -8.31 3.47
CA SER A 41 -13.20 -8.77 4.58
C SER A 41 -12.76 -10.16 5.07
N GLY A 42 -12.79 -10.38 6.39
CA GLY A 42 -12.58 -11.68 7.00
C GLY A 42 -13.59 -11.99 8.10
N LYS A 43 -13.43 -13.14 8.78
CA LYS A 43 -14.37 -13.59 9.83
C LYS A 43 -14.45 -12.60 10.99
N HIS A 44 -13.30 -12.08 11.45
CA HIS A 44 -13.26 -10.97 12.40
C HIS A 44 -13.23 -9.62 11.68
N LYS A 45 -14.15 -8.71 12.04
CA LYS A 45 -14.36 -7.44 11.34
C LYS A 45 -13.21 -6.43 11.51
N ASP A 46 -12.67 -6.31 12.73
CA ASP A 46 -11.61 -5.34 13.03
C ASP A 46 -10.34 -5.70 12.24
N PRO A 47 -9.84 -4.83 11.35
CA PRO A 47 -8.78 -5.23 10.42
C PRO A 47 -7.39 -5.22 11.06
N LEU A 48 -6.51 -6.10 10.57
CA LEU A 48 -5.06 -5.93 10.69
C LEU A 48 -4.60 -5.03 9.54
N PHE A 49 -3.93 -3.92 9.86
CA PHE A 49 -3.28 -3.07 8.87
C PHE A 49 -1.87 -3.59 8.56
N VAL A 50 -1.49 -3.61 7.29
CA VAL A 50 -0.14 -3.99 6.85
C VAL A 50 0.29 -3.04 5.74
N SER A 51 1.47 -2.43 5.87
CA SER A 51 2.11 -1.68 4.79
C SER A 51 3.21 -2.51 4.13
N VAL A 52 3.26 -2.54 2.80
CA VAL A 52 4.31 -3.17 2.01
C VAL A 52 4.88 -2.19 0.99
N LEU A 53 6.14 -2.42 0.59
CA LEU A 53 6.85 -1.61 -0.40
C LEU A 53 6.90 -0.12 -0.02
N LEU A 54 7.07 0.20 1.26
CA LEU A 54 7.43 1.57 1.66
C LEU A 54 8.80 1.94 1.05
N HIS A 55 9.75 1.02 1.09
CA HIS A 55 10.90 1.06 0.20
C HIS A 55 10.69 0.09 -0.96
N GLY A 56 10.95 0.54 -2.18
CA GLY A 56 10.74 -0.29 -3.37
C GLY A 56 11.67 -1.49 -3.45
N ASN A 57 12.88 -1.38 -2.90
CA ASN A 57 13.90 -2.43 -2.87
C ASN A 57 13.73 -3.43 -1.72
N GLU A 58 12.61 -3.40 -0.99
CA GLU A 58 12.30 -4.30 0.12
C GLU A 58 11.04 -5.16 -0.20
N PRO A 59 11.10 -6.07 -1.20
CA PRO A 59 9.91 -6.76 -1.71
C PRO A 59 9.40 -7.88 -0.81
N THR A 60 10.15 -8.31 0.22
CA THR A 60 9.82 -9.49 1.03
C THR A 60 8.42 -9.40 1.67
N GLY A 61 8.03 -8.23 2.17
CA GLY A 61 6.69 -8.03 2.76
C GLY A 61 5.57 -8.21 1.73
N PHE A 62 5.77 -7.71 0.52
CA PHE A 62 4.84 -7.90 -0.61
C PHE A 62 4.70 -9.39 -0.97
N LEU A 63 5.82 -10.10 -1.14
CA LEU A 63 5.82 -11.53 -1.47
C LEU A 63 5.14 -12.36 -0.36
N ALA A 64 5.34 -12.01 0.92
CA ALA A 64 4.68 -12.66 2.04
C ALA A 64 3.16 -12.45 2.01
N ILE A 65 2.70 -11.23 1.70
CA ILE A 65 1.29 -10.94 1.50
C ILE A 65 0.71 -11.72 0.32
N GLN A 66 1.40 -11.80 -0.82
CA GLN A 66 0.94 -12.62 -1.96
C GLN A 66 0.77 -14.09 -1.55
N GLN A 67 1.75 -14.69 -0.88
CA GLN A 67 1.66 -16.07 -0.41
C GLN A 67 0.49 -16.27 0.56
N LEU A 68 0.27 -15.31 1.47
CA LEU A 68 -0.88 -15.33 2.37
C LEU A 68 -2.19 -15.28 1.57
N LEU A 69 -2.35 -14.34 0.64
CA LEU A 69 -3.58 -14.18 -0.12
C LEU A 69 -3.86 -15.39 -1.03
N LYS A 70 -2.83 -15.95 -1.69
CA LYS A 70 -2.92 -17.23 -2.43
C LYS A 70 -3.46 -18.35 -1.55
N LYS A 71 -2.90 -18.48 -0.34
CA LYS A 71 -3.34 -19.48 0.64
C LYS A 71 -4.83 -19.34 0.99
N TYR A 72 -5.40 -18.14 0.91
CA TYR A 72 -6.80 -17.85 1.27
C TYR A 72 -7.72 -17.57 0.07
N GLN A 73 -7.38 -17.96 -1.17
CA GLN A 73 -8.27 -17.74 -2.32
C GLN A 73 -9.60 -18.49 -2.19
N ASP A 74 -9.56 -19.76 -1.76
CA ASP A 74 -10.75 -20.62 -1.66
C ASP A 74 -11.33 -20.70 -0.24
N ARG A 75 -10.92 -19.78 0.66
CA ARG A 75 -11.40 -19.76 2.06
C ARG A 75 -11.43 -18.35 2.62
N SER A 76 -12.37 -18.08 3.51
CA SER A 76 -12.45 -16.78 4.18
C SER A 76 -11.18 -16.48 4.99
N LEU A 77 -10.68 -15.25 4.90
CA LEU A 77 -9.64 -14.73 5.78
C LEU A 77 -10.10 -14.85 7.25
N PRO A 78 -9.20 -15.20 8.18
CA PRO A 78 -9.55 -15.30 9.60
C PRO A 78 -9.96 -13.93 10.18
N ARG A 79 -9.43 -12.84 9.62
CA ARG A 79 -9.71 -11.46 10.00
C ARG A 79 -9.65 -10.56 8.77
N SER A 80 -10.37 -9.46 8.79
CA SER A 80 -10.24 -8.43 7.77
C SER A 80 -8.79 -7.93 7.67
N LEU A 81 -8.34 -7.61 6.46
CA LEU A 81 -7.01 -7.08 6.20
C LEU A 81 -7.15 -5.73 5.50
N SER A 82 -6.35 -4.75 5.92
CA SER A 82 -6.14 -3.51 5.18
C SER A 82 -4.68 -3.45 4.77
N ILE A 83 -4.40 -3.59 3.48
CA ILE A 83 -3.04 -3.70 2.96
C ILE A 83 -2.71 -2.46 2.14
N PHE A 84 -1.72 -1.70 2.58
CA PHE A 84 -1.21 -0.55 1.86
C PHE A 84 0.00 -0.95 1.00
N PHE A 85 -0.12 -0.77 -0.31
CA PHE A 85 0.96 -0.89 -1.28
C PHE A 85 1.51 0.51 -1.54
N GLY A 86 2.70 0.79 -1.01
CA GLY A 86 3.29 2.14 -0.99
C GLY A 86 3.88 2.57 -2.33
N ASN A 87 5.19 2.37 -2.48
CA ASN A 87 5.99 2.92 -3.57
C ASN A 87 6.23 1.87 -4.67
N THR A 88 5.16 1.51 -5.38
CA THR A 88 5.23 0.54 -6.49
C THR A 88 6.14 1.03 -7.62
N LEU A 89 6.26 2.35 -7.81
CA LEU A 89 7.16 2.95 -8.80
C LEU A 89 8.64 2.77 -8.43
N ALA A 90 9.01 2.88 -7.15
CA ALA A 90 10.37 2.54 -6.71
C ALA A 90 10.63 1.04 -6.81
N ALA A 91 9.61 0.21 -6.50
CA ALA A 91 9.70 -1.24 -6.60
C ALA A 91 9.94 -1.69 -8.06
N SER A 92 9.29 -1.04 -9.03
CA SER A 92 9.49 -1.35 -10.45
C SER A 92 10.92 -1.15 -10.94
N LYS A 93 11.69 -0.32 -10.20
CA LYS A 93 13.09 0.01 -10.48
C LYS A 93 14.07 -0.64 -9.51
N GLY A 94 13.60 -1.44 -8.54
CA GLY A 94 14.44 -2.01 -7.48
C GLY A 94 15.13 -0.95 -6.61
N LEU A 95 14.54 0.24 -6.47
CA LEU A 95 15.12 1.36 -5.72
C LEU A 95 14.45 1.50 -4.35
N ARG A 96 15.19 2.04 -3.38
CA ARG A 96 14.62 2.42 -2.07
C ARG A 96 13.47 3.42 -2.24
N ARG A 97 13.72 4.49 -2.99
CA ARG A 97 12.79 5.55 -3.42
C ARG A 97 13.36 6.19 -4.68
N LEU A 98 12.57 6.99 -5.40
CA LEU A 98 13.10 7.88 -6.43
C LEU A 98 13.67 9.16 -5.79
N ASP A 99 14.59 9.84 -6.47
CA ASP A 99 15.30 11.00 -5.92
C ASP A 99 14.37 12.15 -5.53
N ASP A 100 13.29 12.34 -6.30
CA ASP A 100 12.26 13.37 -6.16
C ASP A 100 11.15 13.01 -5.16
N GLN A 101 11.19 11.80 -4.60
CA GLN A 101 10.20 11.32 -3.63
C GLN A 101 10.73 11.42 -2.19
N PRO A 102 9.86 11.71 -1.20
CA PRO A 102 10.22 11.54 0.19
C PRO A 102 10.45 10.05 0.52
N ASP A 103 11.11 9.79 1.64
CA ASP A 103 11.18 8.43 2.18
C ASP A 103 9.80 8.03 2.72
N PHE A 104 9.12 7.06 2.07
CA PHE A 104 7.77 6.60 2.43
C PHE A 104 7.71 5.96 3.84
N ASN A 105 8.84 5.59 4.43
CA ASN A 105 8.92 5.17 5.83
C ASN A 105 9.09 6.36 6.80
N ARG A 106 8.94 7.59 6.30
CA ARG A 106 9.06 8.85 7.05
C ARG A 106 7.96 9.86 6.74
N ILE A 107 6.95 9.53 5.94
CA ILE A 107 5.84 10.44 5.57
C ILE A 107 4.67 10.42 6.56
N TRP A 108 4.70 9.53 7.56
CA TRP A 108 3.60 9.30 8.50
C TRP A 108 3.37 10.48 9.47
N PRO A 109 2.16 10.65 10.02
CA PRO A 109 1.86 11.72 10.97
C PRO A 109 2.89 11.84 12.11
N GLY A 110 3.29 13.08 12.41
CA GLY A 110 4.42 13.37 13.30
C GLY A 110 5.78 13.43 12.59
N THR A 111 5.80 13.30 11.26
CA THR A 111 7.00 13.50 10.43
C THR A 111 7.56 14.93 10.54
N PRO A 112 8.90 15.10 10.49
CA PRO A 112 9.51 16.42 10.33
C PRO A 112 9.47 16.95 8.89
N PHE A 113 9.00 16.15 7.92
CA PHE A 113 8.88 16.61 6.53
C PHE A 113 7.78 17.68 6.38
N PRO A 114 7.97 18.64 5.45
CA PRO A 114 6.91 19.58 5.11
C PRO A 114 5.72 18.85 4.47
N ALA A 115 4.58 19.52 4.45
CA ALA A 115 3.40 19.00 3.75
C ALA A 115 3.72 18.73 2.27
N SER A 116 3.41 17.51 1.83
CA SER A 116 3.50 17.03 0.46
C SER A 116 2.34 16.07 0.17
N PRO A 117 2.08 15.73 -1.11
CA PRO A 117 1.07 14.74 -1.47
C PRO A 117 1.24 13.41 -0.72
N GLU A 118 2.48 12.96 -0.49
CA GLU A 118 2.76 11.74 0.26
C GLU A 118 2.41 11.87 1.76
N THR A 119 2.73 12.99 2.41
CA THR A 119 2.40 13.19 3.83
C THR A 119 0.88 13.34 4.04
N GLU A 120 0.19 13.96 3.09
CA GLU A 120 -1.27 14.08 3.09
C GLU A 120 -1.94 12.72 2.88
N MET A 121 -1.42 11.91 1.95
CA MET A 121 -1.83 10.52 1.76
C MET A 121 -1.64 9.71 3.05
N ALA A 122 -0.47 9.79 3.69
CA ALA A 122 -0.21 9.04 4.92
C ALA A 122 -1.15 9.46 6.06
N THR A 123 -1.44 10.76 6.17
CA THR A 123 -2.47 11.28 7.09
C THR A 123 -3.83 10.68 6.80
N THR A 124 -4.24 10.67 5.53
CA THR A 124 -5.50 10.06 5.07
C THR A 124 -5.58 8.57 5.44
N ILE A 125 -4.49 7.80 5.24
CA ILE A 125 -4.44 6.38 5.61
C ILE A 125 -4.68 6.22 7.12
N VAL A 126 -4.02 7.02 7.96
CA VAL A 126 -4.20 6.96 9.42
C VAL A 126 -5.64 7.27 9.82
N GLU A 127 -6.26 8.29 9.24
CA GLU A 127 -7.66 8.63 9.50
C GLU A 127 -8.63 7.51 9.10
N ILE A 128 -8.43 6.92 7.91
CA ILE A 128 -9.23 5.76 7.46
C ILE A 128 -9.06 4.62 8.46
N MET A 129 -7.83 4.32 8.90
CA MET A 129 -7.56 3.22 9.83
C MET A 129 -8.15 3.47 11.23
N GLN A 130 -8.11 4.71 11.73
CA GLN A 130 -8.77 5.08 12.99
C GLN A 130 -10.29 4.84 12.92
N SER A 131 -10.94 5.17 11.80
CA SER A 131 -12.38 4.94 11.63
C SER A 131 -12.76 3.45 11.62
N LYS A 132 -11.85 2.57 11.19
CA LYS A 132 -12.08 1.13 11.02
C LYS A 132 -11.87 0.28 12.27
N LYS A 133 -11.47 0.88 13.41
CA LYS A 133 -11.20 0.18 14.68
C LYS A 133 -10.21 -0.98 14.48
N LEU A 134 -8.95 -0.65 14.22
CA LEU A 134 -7.90 -1.65 13.98
C LEU A 134 -7.78 -2.68 15.11
N PHE A 135 -7.52 -3.93 14.72
CA PHE A 135 -7.01 -4.95 15.63
C PHE A 135 -5.54 -4.69 15.98
N ALA A 136 -4.73 -4.39 14.96
CA ALA A 136 -3.32 -4.07 15.07
C ALA A 136 -2.82 -3.42 13.76
N SER A 137 -1.62 -2.84 13.81
CA SER A 137 -0.88 -2.24 12.68
C SER A 137 0.60 -2.55 12.80
#